data_AF-A0A836GSU9-F1
#
_entry.id   AF-A0A836GSU9-F1
#
_cell.length_a   1.000
_cell.length_b   1.000
_cell.length_c   1.000
_cell.angle_alpha   90.00
_cell.angle_beta   90.00
_cell.angle_gamma   90.00
#
_symmetry.space_group_name_H-M   'P 1'
#
loop_
_entity.id
_entity.type
_entity.pdbx_description
1 polymer ?
#
loop_
_entity_poly.entity_id
_entity_poly.type
_entity_poly.pdbx_seq_one_letter_code
_entity_poly.pdbx_strand_id
1 'polypeptide(L)'
;MDPSKRICLKNLPEGCTKREIAELVRNRTGTPIHSIDLGVDADGRARRYAHFSCEGAKHVLEVLNAGVALRNTTIHAHPAKVHYSYRYAEARRKREREEAEEKQQQEAFWAASRQRFLARTNGGELPKHKTPKDFYASKRKYARIAAEIALMSRKAHAAARADAMLVERPRGTASHSGAAAAGEPPRAAAGSGAAHASGKRAPQPKATKSKAPAAISLPPPEPTKEERKLSGLQAKLAALKEKLKK
;
A
#
# COMPACT_ATOMS: atom_id res chain seq x y z
N MET A 1 11.16 -30.62 -11.56
CA MET A 1 10.83 -30.46 -12.99
C MET A 1 12.00 -31.01 -13.80
N ASP A 2 11.74 -31.95 -14.70
CA ASP A 2 12.78 -32.50 -15.57
C ASP A 2 13.27 -31.45 -16.57
N PRO A 3 14.57 -31.13 -16.61
CA PRO A 3 15.13 -30.22 -17.60
C PRO A 3 14.99 -30.75 -19.02
N SER A 4 14.91 -32.07 -19.21
CA SER A 4 14.77 -32.74 -20.51
C SER A 4 13.41 -32.50 -21.18
N LYS A 5 12.40 -32.04 -20.44
CA LYS A 5 11.05 -31.73 -20.95
C LYS A 5 10.85 -30.22 -21.21
N ARG A 6 11.89 -29.40 -21.01
CA ARG A 6 11.81 -27.95 -21.20
C ARG A 6 12.20 -27.54 -22.62
N ILE A 7 11.35 -26.70 -23.20
CA ILE A 7 11.56 -26.07 -24.51
C ILE A 7 11.72 -24.57 -24.28
N CYS A 8 12.64 -23.96 -25.04
CA CYS A 8 12.86 -22.52 -25.08
C CYS A 8 12.28 -21.96 -26.39
N LEU A 9 11.40 -20.98 -26.30
CA LEU A 9 10.94 -20.17 -27.44
C LEU A 9 11.77 -18.91 -27.50
N LYS A 10 12.30 -18.57 -28.68
CA LYS A 10 13.01 -17.31 -28.93
C LYS A 10 12.23 -16.44 -29.91
N ASN A 11 12.52 -15.14 -29.87
CA ASN A 11 11.91 -14.10 -30.69
C ASN A 11 10.42 -13.89 -30.41
N LEU A 12 10.02 -13.96 -29.14
CA LEU A 12 8.66 -13.62 -28.74
C LEU A 12 8.38 -12.14 -28.96
N PRO A 13 7.20 -11.78 -29.48
CA PRO A 13 6.79 -10.39 -29.61
C PRO A 13 6.59 -9.77 -28.23
N GLU A 14 6.77 -8.45 -28.15
CA GLU A 14 6.53 -7.70 -26.93
C GLU A 14 5.05 -7.80 -26.49
N GLY A 15 4.83 -7.91 -25.18
CA GLY A 15 3.49 -8.09 -24.62
C GLY A 15 2.83 -9.43 -24.95
N CYS A 16 3.61 -10.45 -25.35
CA CYS A 16 3.08 -11.80 -25.50
C CYS A 16 2.67 -12.38 -24.14
N THR A 17 1.47 -12.93 -24.06
CA THR A 17 0.95 -13.50 -22.81
C THR A 17 1.19 -15.01 -22.73
N LYS A 18 1.18 -15.55 -21.51
CA LYS A 18 1.27 -17.01 -21.31
C LYS A 18 0.16 -17.75 -22.03
N ARG A 19 -1.02 -17.14 -22.12
CA ARG A 19 -2.20 -17.70 -22.77
C ARG A 19 -2.00 -17.84 -24.27
N GLU A 20 -1.46 -16.82 -24.93
CA GLU A 20 -1.20 -16.86 -26.38
C GLU A 20 -0.20 -17.95 -26.74
N ILE A 21 0.87 -18.10 -25.95
CA ILE A 21 1.84 -19.19 -26.14
C ILE A 21 1.17 -20.54 -25.92
N ALA A 22 0.32 -20.66 -24.90
CA ALA A 22 -0.41 -21.89 -24.62
C ALA A 22 -1.33 -22.30 -25.78
N GLU A 23 -2.08 -21.34 -26.31
CA GLU A 23 -2.98 -21.53 -27.44
C GLU A 23 -2.22 -21.84 -28.72
N LEU A 24 -1.09 -21.15 -28.99
CA LEU A 24 -0.26 -21.41 -30.17
C LEU A 24 0.25 -22.85 -30.21
N VAL A 25 0.84 -23.32 -29.10
CA VAL A 25 1.39 -24.68 -29.02
C VAL A 25 0.25 -25.69 -29.09
N ARG A 26 -0.85 -25.48 -28.36
CA ARG A 26 -2.01 -26.38 -28.40
C ARG A 26 -2.61 -26.49 -29.80
N ASN A 27 -2.74 -25.37 -30.52
CA ASN A 27 -3.32 -25.35 -31.87
C ASN A 27 -2.40 -26.01 -32.91
N ARG A 28 -1.07 -25.96 -32.71
CA ARG A 28 -0.09 -26.54 -33.66
C ARG A 28 0.22 -28.00 -33.38
N THR A 29 0.28 -28.40 -32.11
CA THR A 29 0.77 -29.73 -31.71
C THR A 29 -0.27 -30.56 -30.97
N GLY A 30 -1.43 -29.99 -30.61
CA GLY A 30 -2.46 -30.66 -29.79
C GLY A 30 -2.04 -30.90 -28.35
N THR A 31 -0.84 -30.47 -27.94
CA THR A 31 -0.25 -30.86 -26.66
C THR A 31 -0.63 -29.89 -25.54
N PRO A 32 -1.07 -30.38 -24.37
CA PRO A 32 -1.25 -29.52 -23.20
C PRO A 32 0.10 -29.09 -22.60
N ILE A 33 0.20 -27.81 -22.26
CA ILE A 33 1.39 -27.26 -21.57
C ILE A 33 1.17 -27.31 -20.06
N HIS A 34 2.17 -27.80 -19.32
CA HIS A 34 2.14 -27.88 -17.85
C HIS A 34 2.50 -26.56 -17.17
N SER A 35 3.51 -25.85 -17.71
CA SER A 35 3.99 -24.60 -17.13
C SER A 35 4.64 -23.71 -18.17
N ILE A 36 4.41 -22.40 -18.07
CA ILE A 36 5.03 -21.37 -18.91
C ILE A 36 5.70 -20.31 -18.03
N ASP A 37 6.96 -20.06 -18.33
CA ASP A 37 7.78 -19.02 -17.74
C ASP A 37 8.22 -18.05 -18.84
N LEU A 38 7.64 -16.86 -18.83
CA LEU A 38 7.99 -15.78 -19.77
C LEU A 38 9.30 -15.09 -19.38
N GLY A 39 9.74 -15.26 -18.11
CA GLY A 39 10.75 -14.40 -17.53
C GLY A 39 10.34 -12.92 -17.53
N VAL A 40 10.94 -12.16 -16.63
CA VAL A 40 10.83 -10.70 -16.64
C VAL A 40 12.24 -10.16 -16.63
N ASP A 41 12.54 -9.19 -17.49
CA ASP A 41 13.81 -8.48 -17.49
C ASP A 41 13.93 -7.55 -16.28
N ALA A 42 15.12 -6.97 -16.06
CA ALA A 42 15.38 -6.06 -14.94
C ALA A 42 14.40 -4.87 -14.91
N ASP A 43 13.91 -4.45 -16.09
CA ASP A 43 12.99 -3.33 -16.27
C ASP A 43 11.51 -3.71 -16.08
N GLY A 44 11.20 -4.93 -15.64
CA GLY A 44 9.82 -5.38 -15.45
C GLY A 44 9.09 -5.78 -16.74
N ARG A 45 9.78 -5.79 -17.89
CA ARG A 45 9.21 -6.18 -19.19
C ARG A 45 9.36 -7.68 -19.45
N ALA A 46 8.43 -8.26 -20.20
CA ALA A 46 8.51 -9.67 -20.60
C ALA A 46 9.71 -9.87 -21.54
N ARG A 47 10.48 -10.93 -21.31
CA ARG A 47 11.67 -11.21 -22.13
C ARG A 47 11.25 -11.64 -23.53
N ARG A 48 12.13 -11.44 -24.52
CA ARG A 48 11.95 -11.96 -25.89
C ARG A 48 12.15 -13.47 -26.03
N TYR A 49 12.22 -14.20 -24.91
CA TYR A 49 12.27 -15.65 -24.89
C TYR A 49 11.48 -16.19 -23.70
N ALA A 50 10.88 -17.37 -23.86
CA ALA A 50 10.14 -18.04 -22.79
C ALA A 50 10.57 -19.50 -22.69
N HIS A 51 10.38 -20.07 -21.51
CA HIS A 51 10.54 -21.49 -21.29
C HIS A 51 9.19 -22.11 -20.96
N PHE A 52 8.89 -23.25 -21.57
CA PHE A 52 7.71 -24.01 -21.22
C PHE A 52 8.02 -25.50 -21.13
N SER A 53 7.16 -26.21 -20.42
CA SER A 53 7.25 -27.67 -20.25
C SER A 53 5.96 -28.28 -20.75
N CYS A 54 6.07 -29.27 -21.64
CA CYS A 54 4.95 -30.01 -22.18
C CYS A 54 5.27 -31.50 -22.24
N GLU A 55 4.24 -32.32 -22.34
CA GLU A 55 4.37 -33.73 -22.69
C GLU A 55 4.84 -33.86 -24.15
N GLY A 56 5.61 -34.87 -24.53
CA GLY A 56 6.03 -35.02 -25.93
C GLY A 56 6.91 -33.89 -26.49
N ALA A 57 7.85 -33.36 -25.70
CA ALA A 57 8.70 -32.23 -26.09
C ALA A 57 9.44 -32.41 -27.43
N LYS A 58 9.76 -33.66 -27.84
CA LYS A 58 10.38 -33.96 -29.13
C LYS A 58 9.46 -33.59 -30.32
N HIS A 59 8.20 -34.00 -30.26
CA HIS A 59 7.22 -33.69 -31.30
C HIS A 59 6.98 -32.18 -31.41
N VAL A 60 6.87 -31.50 -30.26
CA VAL A 60 6.70 -30.04 -30.22
C VAL A 60 7.91 -29.32 -30.81
N LEU A 61 9.12 -29.81 -30.53
CA LEU A 61 10.33 -29.28 -31.15
C LEU A 61 10.29 -29.49 -32.67
N GLU A 62 9.99 -30.68 -33.17
CA GLU A 62 9.93 -30.96 -34.61
C GLU A 62 8.96 -30.04 -35.35
N VAL A 63 7.74 -29.85 -34.82
CA VAL A 63 6.71 -29.01 -35.45
C VAL A 63 7.09 -27.52 -35.42
N LEU A 64 7.69 -27.05 -34.32
CA LEU A 64 8.00 -25.63 -34.13
C LEU A 64 9.43 -25.23 -34.55
N ASN A 65 10.28 -26.19 -34.93
CA ASN A 65 11.67 -25.93 -35.33
C ASN A 65 11.74 -25.14 -36.65
N ALA A 66 10.82 -25.40 -37.58
CA ALA A 66 10.70 -24.70 -38.86
C ALA A 66 10.35 -23.20 -38.71
N GLY A 67 10.03 -22.76 -37.49
CA GLY A 67 9.60 -21.40 -37.20
C GLY A 67 8.10 -21.23 -37.36
N VAL A 68 7.47 -20.57 -36.40
CA VAL A 68 6.03 -20.29 -36.42
C VAL A 68 5.79 -18.79 -36.33
N ALA A 69 4.98 -18.28 -37.25
CA ALA A 69 4.53 -16.90 -37.20
C ALA A 69 3.59 -16.69 -36.00
N LEU A 70 3.95 -15.77 -35.12
CA LEU A 70 3.06 -15.24 -34.09
C LEU A 70 3.03 -13.72 -34.23
N ARG A 71 1.84 -13.19 -34.53
CA ARG A 71 1.65 -11.77 -34.88
C ARG A 71 2.56 -11.40 -36.06
N ASN A 72 3.59 -10.59 -35.81
CA ASN A 72 4.50 -10.05 -36.83
C ASN A 72 5.92 -10.64 -36.74
N THR A 73 6.13 -11.64 -35.88
CA THR A 73 7.45 -12.20 -35.59
C THR A 73 7.45 -13.71 -35.78
N THR A 74 8.53 -14.24 -36.34
CA THR A 74 8.74 -15.69 -36.43
C THR A 74 9.43 -16.19 -35.18
N ILE A 75 8.78 -17.11 -34.48
CA ILE A 75 9.25 -17.72 -33.24
C ILE A 75 9.91 -19.05 -33.57
N HIS A 76 11.04 -19.32 -32.93
CA HIS A 76 11.74 -20.61 -33.04
C HIS A 76 11.76 -21.34 -31.71
N ALA A 77 11.49 -22.64 -31.74
CA ALA A 77 11.60 -23.53 -30.60
C ALA A 77 12.96 -24.22 -30.57
N HIS A 78 13.58 -24.24 -29.39
CA HIS A 78 14.86 -24.93 -29.15
C HIS A 78 14.79 -25.77 -27.88
N PRO A 79 15.56 -26.86 -27.79
CA PRO A 79 15.74 -27.56 -26.52
C PRO A 79 16.36 -26.61 -25.49
N ALA A 80 15.82 -26.59 -24.27
CA ALA A 80 16.34 -25.71 -23.24
C ALA A 80 17.75 -26.15 -22.82
N LYS A 81 18.75 -25.26 -22.94
CA LYS A 81 20.10 -25.52 -22.42
C LYS A 81 20.07 -25.63 -20.89
N VAL A 82 20.73 -26.66 -20.36
CA VAL A 82 20.73 -27.06 -18.94
C VAL A 82 21.15 -25.94 -17.98
N HIS A 83 21.95 -24.97 -18.43
CA HIS A 83 22.43 -23.88 -17.57
C HIS A 83 21.33 -22.92 -17.07
N TYR A 84 20.21 -22.79 -17.79
CA TYR A 84 19.11 -21.90 -17.38
C TYR A 84 18.20 -22.50 -16.30
N SER A 85 18.10 -23.83 -16.20
CA SER A 85 17.33 -24.49 -15.14
C SER A 85 18.02 -24.42 -13.78
N TYR A 86 19.36 -24.42 -13.75
CA TYR A 86 20.15 -24.32 -12.52
C TYR A 86 19.98 -22.96 -11.82
N ARG A 87 20.13 -21.83 -12.55
CA ARG A 87 19.95 -20.48 -11.97
C ARG A 87 18.55 -20.27 -11.40
N TYR A 88 17.53 -20.84 -12.06
CA TYR A 88 16.16 -20.76 -11.57
C TYR A 88 15.91 -21.64 -10.33
N ALA A 89 16.49 -22.85 -10.30
CA ALA A 89 16.46 -23.71 -9.13
C ALA A 89 17.18 -23.08 -7.93
N GLU A 90 18.30 -22.40 -8.17
CA GLU A 90 19.05 -21.68 -7.14
C GLU A 90 18.25 -20.47 -6.61
N ALA A 91 17.67 -19.65 -7.50
CA ALA A 91 16.83 -18.53 -7.10
C ALA A 91 15.61 -18.98 -6.26
N ARG A 92 15.02 -20.12 -6.60
CA ARG A 92 13.93 -20.72 -5.81
C ARG A 92 14.42 -21.18 -4.43
N ARG A 93 15.55 -21.90 -4.36
CA ARG A 93 16.15 -22.32 -3.07
C ARG A 93 16.49 -21.11 -2.19
N LYS A 94 16.91 -19.99 -2.79
CA LYS A 94 17.21 -18.78 -2.04
C LYS A 94 15.94 -18.18 -1.41
N ARG A 95 14.85 -18.09 -2.17
CA ARG A 95 13.54 -17.65 -1.63
C ARG A 95 13.02 -18.56 -0.52
N GLU A 96 13.15 -19.88 -0.70
CA GLU A 96 12.72 -20.85 0.32
C GLU A 96 13.53 -20.71 1.62
N ARG A 97 14.82 -20.34 1.55
CA ARG A 97 15.63 -20.03 2.74
C ARG A 97 15.20 -18.71 3.39
N GLU A 98 15.01 -17.66 2.61
CA GLU A 98 14.54 -16.36 3.11
C GLU A 98 13.18 -16.49 3.80
N GLU A 99 12.23 -17.22 3.21
CA GLU A 99 10.91 -17.48 3.80
C GLU A 99 11.00 -18.34 5.08
N ALA A 100 11.93 -19.30 5.13
CA ALA A 100 12.21 -20.07 6.33
C ALA A 100 12.82 -19.20 7.45
N GLU A 101 13.74 -18.29 7.13
CA GLU A 101 14.32 -17.34 8.07
C GLU A 101 13.26 -16.36 8.60
N GLU A 102 12.41 -15.81 7.74
CA GLU A 102 11.30 -14.94 8.15
C GLU A 102 10.32 -15.68 9.07
N LYS A 103 10.00 -16.93 8.74
CA LYS A 103 9.13 -17.77 9.56
C LYS A 103 9.77 -18.04 10.93
N GLN A 104 11.06 -18.36 10.97
CA GLN A 104 11.80 -18.53 12.22
C GLN A 104 11.81 -17.25 13.06
N GLN A 105 12.00 -16.08 12.44
CA GLN A 105 11.96 -14.79 13.15
C GLN A 105 10.56 -14.52 13.72
N GLN A 106 9.49 -14.80 12.97
CA GLN A 106 8.12 -14.66 13.46
C GLN A 106 7.84 -15.63 14.62
N GLU A 107 8.22 -16.89 14.48
CA GLU A 107 8.06 -17.91 15.53
C GLU A 107 8.84 -17.53 16.79
N ALA A 108 10.06 -17.02 16.64
CA ALA A 108 10.88 -16.52 17.75
C ALA A 108 10.23 -15.30 18.42
N PHE A 109 9.69 -14.35 17.64
CA PHE A 109 8.98 -13.19 18.17
C PHE A 109 7.74 -13.60 18.99
N TRP A 110 6.95 -14.55 18.48
CA TRP A 110 5.79 -15.08 19.18
C TRP A 110 6.16 -15.90 20.40
N ALA A 111 7.24 -16.68 20.35
CA ALA A 111 7.78 -17.40 21.50
C ALA A 111 8.22 -16.43 22.60
N ALA A 112 9.00 -15.40 22.25
CA ALA A 112 9.45 -14.37 23.18
C ALA A 112 8.27 -13.59 23.79
N SER A 113 7.26 -13.25 22.98
CA SER A 113 6.04 -12.58 23.46
C SER A 113 5.25 -13.45 24.43
N ARG A 114 5.13 -14.76 24.14
CA ARG A 114 4.50 -15.74 25.05
C ARG A 114 5.28 -15.85 26.36
N GLN A 115 6.61 -15.95 26.32
CA GLN A 115 7.44 -15.98 27.52
C GLN A 115 7.27 -14.71 28.36
N ARG A 116 7.27 -13.53 27.74
CA ARG A 116 7.02 -12.25 28.45
C ARG A 116 5.64 -12.22 29.09
N PHE A 117 4.63 -12.76 28.42
CA PHE A 117 3.29 -12.85 28.99
C PHE A 117 3.26 -13.77 30.21
N LEU A 118 3.81 -14.99 30.10
CA LEU A 118 3.90 -15.95 31.20
C LEU A 118 4.69 -15.41 32.40
N ALA A 119 5.79 -14.69 32.15
CA ALA A 119 6.58 -14.03 33.20
C ALA A 119 5.78 -12.92 33.90
N ARG A 120 4.95 -12.18 33.16
CA ARG A 120 4.09 -11.14 33.73
C ARG A 120 2.91 -11.70 34.53
N THR A 121 2.45 -12.91 34.22
CA THR A 121 1.25 -13.53 34.81
C THR A 121 1.59 -14.68 35.77
N ASN A 122 2.81 -14.75 36.30
CA ASN A 122 3.26 -15.83 37.20
C ASN A 122 2.83 -17.23 36.71
N GLY A 123 3.10 -17.54 35.44
CA GLY A 123 2.74 -18.84 34.85
C GLY A 123 1.35 -18.91 34.21
N GLY A 124 0.70 -17.77 33.94
CA GLY A 124 -0.56 -17.72 33.18
C GLY A 124 -1.80 -17.42 34.01
N GLU A 125 -1.67 -17.26 35.34
CA GLU A 125 -2.80 -16.88 36.19
C GLU A 125 -3.09 -15.38 36.09
N LEU A 126 -4.35 -15.05 35.80
CA LEU A 126 -4.82 -13.67 35.86
C LEU A 126 -4.85 -13.22 37.33
N PRO A 127 -4.33 -12.03 37.67
CA PRO A 127 -4.40 -11.51 39.04
C PRO A 127 -5.85 -11.48 39.51
N LYS A 128 -6.16 -12.29 40.54
CA LYS A 128 -7.53 -12.53 41.05
C LYS A 128 -8.17 -11.27 41.66
N HIS A 129 -7.35 -10.28 42.01
CA HIS A 129 -7.78 -8.99 42.55
C HIS A 129 -7.21 -7.84 41.73
N LYS A 130 -7.88 -7.47 40.64
CA LYS A 130 -7.73 -6.15 40.03
C LYS A 130 -8.87 -5.28 40.48
N THR A 131 -8.57 -4.09 40.97
CA THR A 131 -9.59 -3.07 41.22
C THR A 131 -10.35 -2.79 39.92
N PRO A 132 -11.68 -2.62 39.98
CA PRO A 132 -12.46 -2.23 38.81
C PRO A 132 -11.82 -1.01 38.15
N LYS A 133 -11.75 -1.03 36.82
CA LYS A 133 -11.18 0.07 36.07
C LYS A 133 -12.10 1.27 36.23
N ASP A 134 -11.59 2.41 36.71
CA ASP A 134 -12.34 3.66 36.80
C ASP A 134 -13.13 3.91 35.51
N PHE A 135 -14.43 4.19 35.64
CA PHE A 135 -15.33 4.49 34.51
C PHE A 135 -14.74 5.58 33.60
N TYR A 136 -14.04 6.55 34.18
CA TYR A 136 -13.42 7.68 33.47
C TYR A 136 -11.96 7.45 33.07
N ALA A 137 -11.37 6.28 33.31
CA ALA A 137 -9.95 6.01 33.01
C ALA A 137 -9.61 6.29 31.54
N SER A 138 -10.46 5.82 30.63
CA SER A 138 -10.29 6.04 29.18
C SER A 138 -10.42 7.53 28.83
N LYS A 139 -11.43 8.22 29.37
CA LYS A 139 -11.64 9.66 29.13
C LYS A 139 -10.47 10.50 29.64
N ARG A 140 -9.96 10.19 30.84
CA ARG A 140 -8.76 10.84 31.42
C ARG A 140 -7.51 10.57 30.57
N LYS A 141 -7.33 9.35 30.04
CA LYS A 141 -6.20 9.02 29.15
C LYS A 141 -6.23 9.88 27.88
N TYR A 142 -7.37 9.94 27.19
CA TYR A 142 -7.48 10.73 25.97
C TYR A 142 -7.38 12.24 26.23
N ALA A 143 -7.92 12.72 27.36
CA ALA A 143 -7.74 14.11 27.77
C ALA A 143 -6.26 14.47 27.99
N ARG A 144 -5.47 13.56 28.60
CA ARG A 144 -4.01 13.76 28.76
C ARG A 144 -3.29 13.79 27.41
N ILE A 145 -3.59 12.84 26.52
CA ILE A 145 -2.99 12.79 25.17
C ILE A 145 -3.34 14.06 24.38
N ALA A 146 -4.60 14.50 24.43
CA ALA A 146 -5.03 15.73 23.76
C ALA A 146 -4.33 16.97 24.35
N ALA A 147 -4.16 17.04 25.67
CA ALA A 147 -3.42 18.11 26.32
C ALA A 147 -1.93 18.12 25.92
N GLU A 148 -1.31 16.94 25.80
CA GLU A 148 0.06 16.78 25.33
C GLU A 148 0.23 17.24 23.88
N ILE A 149 -0.68 16.82 22.99
CA ILE A 149 -0.70 17.28 21.60
C ILE A 149 -0.87 18.80 21.54
N ALA A 150 -1.82 19.36 22.28
CA ALA A 150 -2.05 20.80 22.31
C ALA A 150 -0.84 21.58 22.84
N LEU A 151 -0.14 21.04 23.85
CA LEU A 151 1.09 21.62 24.38
C LEU A 151 2.23 21.57 23.35
N MET A 152 2.40 20.45 22.65
CA MET A 152 3.37 20.32 21.56
C MET A 152 3.07 21.31 20.42
N SER A 153 1.81 21.44 20.01
CA SER A 153 1.40 22.40 18.98
C SER A 153 1.65 23.85 19.41
N ARG A 154 1.39 24.21 20.67
CA ARG A 154 1.69 25.55 21.20
C ARG A 154 3.18 25.84 21.23
N LYS A 155 4.01 24.88 21.65
CA LYS A 155 5.48 25.01 21.63
C LYS A 155 6.00 25.17 20.21
N ALA A 156 5.49 24.39 19.26
CA ALA A 156 5.85 24.51 17.84
C ALA A 156 5.47 25.89 17.27
N HIS A 157 4.27 26.39 17.58
CA HIS A 157 3.87 27.74 17.18
C HIS A 157 4.69 28.84 17.83
N ALA A 158 5.06 28.70 19.11
CA ALA A 158 5.91 29.66 19.81
C ALA A 158 7.32 29.69 19.21
N ALA A 159 7.90 28.52 18.89
CA ALA A 159 9.19 28.42 18.20
C ALA A 159 9.13 29.05 16.81
N ALA A 160 8.10 28.74 16.00
CA ALA A 160 7.92 29.35 14.68
C ALA A 160 7.75 30.87 14.73
N ARG A 161 7.11 31.41 15.78
CA ARG A 161 7.01 32.87 16.00
C ARG A 161 8.32 33.50 16.44
N ALA A 162 9.10 32.83 17.29
CA ALA A 162 10.42 33.30 17.69
C ALA A 162 11.38 33.33 16.48
N ASP A 163 11.34 32.30 15.62
CA ASP A 163 12.12 32.26 14.38
C ASP A 163 11.66 33.34 13.38
N ALA A 164 10.35 33.59 13.28
CA ALA A 164 9.83 34.68 12.45
C ALA A 164 10.29 36.07 12.93
N MET A 165 10.47 36.27 14.24
CA MET A 165 11.01 37.53 14.78
C MET A 165 12.53 37.65 14.68
N LEU A 166 13.25 36.55 14.48
CA LEU A 166 14.71 36.56 14.27
C LEU A 166 15.11 36.81 12.80
N VAL A 167 14.17 36.70 11.86
CA VAL A 167 14.38 37.00 10.42
C VAL A 167 14.07 38.47 10.07
N GLU A 168 13.50 39.26 10.97
CA GLU A 168 13.42 40.71 10.79
C GLU A 168 14.71 41.41 11.23
N ARG A 169 15.63 41.60 10.27
CA ARG A 169 16.53 42.77 10.24
C ARG A 169 15.94 43.85 9.32
N PRO A 170 16.24 45.14 9.57
CA PRO A 170 15.26 46.22 9.47
C PRO A 170 15.03 46.66 8.03
N ARG A 171 13.76 46.92 7.69
CA ARG A 171 13.43 47.86 6.63
C ARG A 171 12.61 48.99 7.24
N GLY A 172 13.08 50.20 6.93
CA GLY A 172 12.75 51.41 7.65
C GLY A 172 11.27 51.79 7.66
N THR A 173 11.00 52.64 8.65
CA THR A 173 10.09 53.79 8.59
C THR A 173 8.64 53.51 8.22
N ALA A 174 7.79 53.39 9.23
CA ALA A 174 6.57 54.18 9.30
C ALA A 174 6.08 54.28 10.75
N SER A 175 6.29 55.47 11.29
CA SER A 175 5.69 55.96 12.52
C SER A 175 4.17 56.01 12.36
N HIS A 176 3.43 55.36 13.27
CA HIS A 176 2.13 55.88 13.73
C HIS A 176 1.98 55.57 15.21
N SER A 177 2.29 56.61 15.99
CA SER A 177 1.89 56.88 17.35
C SER A 177 0.42 56.58 17.65
N GLY A 178 0.17 56.00 18.82
CA GLY A 178 -1.16 55.89 19.40
C GLY A 178 -1.13 55.24 20.79
N ALA A 179 -0.55 55.95 21.77
CA ALA A 179 -0.64 55.60 23.19
C ALA A 179 -1.88 56.26 23.81
N ALA A 180 -2.57 55.52 24.69
CA ALA A 180 -3.42 55.94 25.84
C ALA A 180 -4.56 54.91 26.00
N ALA A 181 -4.98 54.45 27.18
CA ALA A 181 -4.57 54.67 28.55
C ALA A 181 -5.16 53.53 29.42
N ALA A 182 -4.67 53.45 30.66
CA ALA A 182 -5.04 52.53 31.72
C ALA A 182 -6.53 52.58 32.14
N GLY A 183 -7.00 51.52 32.80
CA GLY A 183 -8.24 51.53 33.56
C GLY A 183 -8.79 50.14 33.87
N GLU A 184 -8.66 49.73 35.14
CA GLU A 184 -9.14 48.49 35.77
C GLU A 184 -10.70 48.28 35.74
N PRO A 185 -11.21 47.09 36.18
CA PRO A 185 -12.48 46.51 35.74
C PRO A 185 -13.70 46.93 36.60
N PRO A 186 -14.91 46.46 36.22
CA PRO A 186 -15.63 45.67 37.22
C PRO A 186 -16.48 44.49 36.67
N ARG A 187 -16.46 43.43 37.50
CA ARG A 187 -17.57 42.57 37.97
C ARG A 187 -18.62 41.98 37.01
N ALA A 188 -18.83 40.70 37.27
CA ALA A 188 -19.93 39.85 36.84
C ALA A 188 -21.34 40.42 37.07
N ALA A 189 -22.23 40.11 36.13
CA ALA A 189 -23.65 39.88 36.39
C ALA A 189 -24.17 38.79 35.45
N ALA A 190 -24.96 37.91 36.03
CA ALA A 190 -25.60 36.77 35.41
C ALA A 190 -26.84 37.19 34.58
N GLY A 191 -27.34 36.25 33.77
CA GLY A 191 -28.76 36.18 33.44
C GLY A 191 -29.11 36.28 31.96
N SER A 192 -29.66 35.18 31.46
CA SER A 192 -30.87 35.09 30.60
C SER A 192 -30.92 35.96 29.34
N GLY A 193 -31.08 35.44 28.14
CA GLY A 193 -32.03 34.42 27.72
C GLY A 193 -32.82 34.98 26.51
N ALA A 194 -33.16 34.09 25.58
CA ALA A 194 -34.21 34.21 24.56
C ALA A 194 -34.16 35.34 23.50
N ALA A 195 -33.82 34.89 22.28
CA ALA A 195 -34.65 34.92 21.06
C ALA A 195 -35.10 36.24 20.38
N HIS A 196 -35.12 36.12 19.04
CA HIS A 196 -35.76 36.95 17.99
C HIS A 196 -35.00 38.21 17.55
N ALA A 197 -34.99 38.65 16.29
CA ALA A 197 -35.41 38.12 14.99
C ALA A 197 -34.92 39.12 13.90
N SER A 198 -35.03 38.73 12.63
CA SER A 198 -34.88 39.55 11.40
C SER A 198 -33.44 39.99 11.08
N GLY A 199 -32.87 39.83 9.89
CA GLY A 199 -33.46 39.78 8.55
C GLY A 199 -32.84 40.93 7.75
N LYS A 200 -31.98 40.63 6.78
CA LYS A 200 -31.77 41.44 5.56
C LYS A 200 -30.82 40.75 4.57
N ARG A 201 -31.21 40.88 3.31
CA ARG A 201 -30.78 40.18 2.11
C ARG A 201 -29.62 40.91 1.43
N ALA A 202 -28.84 40.12 0.68
CA ALA A 202 -27.72 40.36 -0.24
C ALA A 202 -27.46 41.76 -0.84
N PRO A 203 -26.27 41.94 -1.44
CA PRO A 203 -26.27 41.96 -2.91
C PRO A 203 -25.21 41.05 -3.55
N GLN A 204 -25.60 40.41 -4.65
CA GLN A 204 -24.67 39.89 -5.66
C GLN A 204 -24.20 41.01 -6.58
N PRO A 205 -23.03 40.84 -7.22
CA PRO A 205 -22.88 41.23 -8.61
C PRO A 205 -22.55 40.05 -9.54
N LYS A 206 -23.02 40.23 -10.77
CA LYS A 206 -23.21 39.25 -11.85
C LYS A 206 -21.91 38.85 -12.56
N ALA A 207 -22.01 37.67 -13.16
CA ALA A 207 -21.03 37.01 -14.03
C ALA A 207 -20.73 37.75 -15.34
N THR A 208 -19.50 37.57 -15.83
CA THR A 208 -19.17 37.60 -17.27
C THR A 208 -18.42 36.32 -17.65
N LYS A 209 -19.00 35.58 -18.60
CA LYS A 209 -18.45 34.39 -19.26
C LYS A 209 -17.23 34.74 -20.11
N SER A 210 -16.19 33.91 -20.05
CA SER A 210 -15.38 33.58 -21.24
C SER A 210 -14.43 32.40 -21.00
N LYS A 211 -14.64 31.36 -21.82
CA LYS A 211 -13.63 30.51 -22.49
C LYS A 211 -12.79 29.54 -21.66
N ALA A 212 -13.00 28.25 -21.93
CA ALA A 212 -12.18 27.13 -21.48
C ALA A 212 -10.71 27.24 -21.93
N PRO A 213 -9.80 26.63 -21.15
CA PRO A 213 -8.91 25.62 -21.71
C PRO A 213 -8.84 24.34 -20.85
N ALA A 214 -8.27 23.30 -21.47
CA ALA A 214 -8.25 21.91 -21.07
C ALA A 214 -7.30 21.54 -19.91
N ALA A 215 -7.56 20.35 -19.33
CA ALA A 215 -6.70 19.50 -18.46
C ALA A 215 -6.26 20.12 -17.12
N ILE A 216 -6.46 19.49 -15.96
CA ILE A 216 -5.82 18.24 -15.51
C ILE A 216 -6.82 17.44 -14.65
N SER A 217 -7.06 16.17 -14.99
CA SER A 217 -7.74 15.22 -14.10
C SER A 217 -6.83 14.88 -12.93
N LEU A 218 -7.21 15.25 -11.71
CA LEU A 218 -6.58 14.71 -10.50
C LEU A 218 -6.81 13.19 -10.46
N PRO A 219 -5.75 12.37 -10.29
CA PRO A 219 -5.93 10.93 -10.10
C PRO A 219 -6.73 10.66 -8.81
N PRO A 220 -7.59 9.62 -8.77
CA PRO A 220 -8.39 9.31 -7.59
C PRO A 220 -7.48 9.05 -6.39
N PRO A 221 -7.87 9.47 -5.17
CA PRO A 221 -7.06 9.30 -3.97
C PRO A 221 -6.77 7.81 -3.77
N GLU A 222 -5.49 7.44 -3.67
CA GLU A 222 -5.12 6.07 -3.35
C GLU A 222 -5.71 5.68 -1.99
N PRO A 223 -6.27 4.45 -1.88
CA PRO A 223 -6.86 4.02 -0.63
C PRO A 223 -5.79 3.98 0.44
N THR A 224 -6.06 4.68 1.53
CA THR A 224 -5.15 4.85 2.66
C THR A 224 -4.83 3.49 3.29
N LYS A 225 -3.72 3.41 4.05
CA LYS A 225 -3.32 2.17 4.73
C LYS A 225 -4.41 1.60 5.65
N GLU A 226 -5.34 2.44 6.10
CA GLU A 226 -6.49 2.01 6.92
C GLU A 226 -7.62 1.43 6.06
N GLU A 227 -7.93 2.03 4.92
CA GLU A 227 -8.94 1.52 3.98
C GLU A 227 -8.55 0.16 3.38
N ARG A 228 -7.26 -0.05 3.08
CA ARG A 228 -6.75 -1.36 2.64
C ARG A 228 -6.87 -2.44 3.72
N LYS A 229 -6.71 -2.06 5.00
CA LYS A 229 -6.90 -2.97 6.14
C LYS A 229 -8.38 -3.31 6.33
N LEU A 230 -9.29 -2.34 6.19
CA LEU A 230 -10.73 -2.56 6.29
C LEU A 230 -11.26 -3.42 5.13
N SER A 231 -10.78 -3.19 3.91
CA SER A 231 -11.11 -4.00 2.74
C SER A 231 -10.63 -5.46 2.91
N GLY A 232 -9.41 -5.66 3.42
CA GLY A 232 -8.89 -6.99 3.72
C GLY A 232 -9.68 -7.73 4.81
N LEU A 233 -10.18 -7.02 5.82
CA LEU A 233 -11.03 -7.60 6.86
C LEU A 233 -12.42 -7.96 6.35
N GLN A 234 -13.01 -7.14 5.48
CA GLN A 234 -14.29 -7.44 4.83
C GLN A 234 -14.20 -8.66 3.90
N ALA A 235 -13.11 -8.79 3.13
CA ALA A 235 -12.88 -9.95 2.28
C ALA A 235 -12.72 -11.25 3.09
N LYS A 236 -12.03 -11.19 4.24
CA LYS A 236 -11.90 -12.33 5.16
C LYS A 236 -13.24 -12.72 5.80
N LEU A 237 -14.08 -11.76 6.14
CA LEU A 237 -15.43 -12.03 6.65
C LEU A 237 -16.34 -12.63 5.58
N ALA A 238 -16.25 -12.19 4.32
CA ALA A 238 -17.00 -12.77 3.22
C ALA A 238 -16.58 -14.24 2.96
N ALA A 239 -15.28 -14.51 2.92
CA ALA A 239 -14.75 -15.86 2.74
C ALA A 239 -15.11 -16.80 3.90
N LEU A 240 -15.16 -16.30 5.14
CA LEU A 240 -15.63 -17.07 6.31
C LEU A 240 -17.13 -17.38 6.23
N LYS A 241 -17.95 -16.41 5.81
CA LYS A 241 -19.39 -16.60 5.63
C LYS A 241 -19.72 -17.59 4.52
N GLU A 242 -18.92 -17.62 3.45
CA GLU A 242 -19.10 -18.57 2.35
C GLU A 242 -18.70 -20.00 2.76
N LYS A 243 -17.64 -20.14 3.58
CA LYS A 243 -17.23 -21.43 4.15
C LYS A 243 -18.22 -22.01 5.16
N LEU A 244 -19.00 -21.18 5.84
CA LEU A 244 -20.03 -21.60 6.80
C LEU A 244 -21.39 -21.93 6.16
N LYS A 245 -21.57 -21.62 4.87
CA LYS A 245 -22.79 -21.94 4.09
C LYS A 245 -22.65 -23.22 3.27
N LYS A 246 -21.51 -23.90 3.33
CA LYS A 246 -21.30 -25.27 2.88
C LYS A 246 -21.34 -26.20 4.08
#